data_AF-A0AAX3U2Z9-F1
#
_entry.id   AF-A0AAX3U2Z9-F1
#
_cell.length_a   1.000
_cell.length_b   1.000
_cell.length_c   1.000
_cell.angle_alpha   90.00
_cell.angle_beta   90.00
_cell.angle_gamma   90.00
#
_symmetry.space_group_name_H-M   'P 1'
#
loop_
_entity.id
_entity.type
_entity.pdbx_description
1 polymer ?
#
loop_
_entity_poly.entity_id
_entity_poly.type
_entity_poly.pdbx_seq_one_letter_code
_entity_poly.pdbx_strand_id
1 'polypeptide(L)'
;MESHANSQHREILIPQTDPPKVPTAFDELKIPKVVLENLLIKHLAAYPKSDLLALTKLMAISSYMIEDLLASLRKKSLVEVFQPDIGSFAAQSTGQVRYGLSEMGSQEADAAFIKDAYLGPAPICLADYHDMVEAQDVRKNPITRPDVEYALKDVLGVQRMISVLGPAINSGRALLLYGGAGTGKTFVATRILNSLNTSVYIPYAVYAAGNIIKVFSSQHHHKVSQHDSQSIAYKEQYDRRWVLCERPSVQVGGELTMEMLEVNHTEHNRVWMAPLQMMANNGILIIDDLGRQPMPVDTLLNRWIVPMEYFYDYLSLPNGQQISIPFILTLAFSTNLDPEKISDPAFLRRLGYKIQFQPLPQESYIELWQRVSKSRSLAINDAVLDAVLNLHKNHNIGYFPCLPKDLIGICRDIIVFEASEPVLTPDLVQQAWEVYFTADGNGGGAR
;
A
#
# COMPACT_ATOMS: atom_id res chain seq x y z
N MET A 1 -3.05 -41.31 1.54
CA MET A 1 -4.25 -40.74 0.89
C MET A 1 -4.89 -39.82 1.91
N GLU A 2 -4.35 -38.62 2.04
CA GLU A 2 -4.78 -37.65 3.04
C GLU A 2 -5.00 -36.30 2.35
N SER A 3 -6.24 -35.83 2.49
CA SER A 3 -6.73 -34.46 2.40
C SER A 3 -5.99 -33.48 1.48
N HIS A 4 -6.35 -33.51 0.19
CA HIS A 4 -6.40 -32.29 -0.61
C HIS A 4 -7.54 -31.41 -0.07
N ALA A 5 -7.25 -30.64 0.98
CA ALA A 5 -8.16 -29.62 1.45
C ALA A 5 -8.19 -28.48 0.44
N ASN A 6 -9.39 -28.23 -0.12
CA ASN A 6 -9.79 -27.06 -0.90
C ASN A 6 -8.92 -25.82 -0.65
N SER A 7 -8.03 -25.50 -1.59
CA SER A 7 -7.43 -24.16 -1.69
C SER A 7 -8.45 -23.20 -2.30
N GLN A 8 -9.57 -23.01 -1.61
CA GLN A 8 -10.44 -21.86 -1.82
C GLN A 8 -9.71 -20.67 -1.23
N HIS A 9 -9.39 -19.70 -2.08
CA HIS A 9 -8.97 -18.39 -1.61
C HIS A 9 -9.97 -17.89 -0.59
N ARG A 10 -9.46 -17.45 0.57
CA ARG A 10 -10.32 -17.16 1.71
C ARG A 10 -11.00 -15.83 1.43
N GLU A 11 -12.33 -15.80 1.48
CA GLU A 11 -13.11 -14.55 1.57
C GLU A 11 -12.69 -13.71 2.80
N ILE A 12 -11.97 -14.34 3.74
CA ILE A 12 -11.45 -13.76 4.99
C ILE A 12 -9.92 -13.92 5.05
N LEU A 13 -9.19 -12.81 5.04
CA LEU A 13 -7.75 -12.79 5.22
C LEU A 13 -7.37 -13.21 6.65
N ILE A 14 -6.42 -14.14 6.78
CA ILE A 14 -5.87 -14.54 8.08
C ILE A 14 -4.60 -13.72 8.37
N PRO A 15 -4.44 -13.16 9.58
CA PRO A 15 -3.20 -12.49 9.96
C PRO A 15 -1.98 -13.40 9.81
N GLN A 16 -0.87 -12.87 9.29
CA GLN A 16 0.38 -13.62 9.12
C GLN A 16 1.01 -14.06 10.45
N THR A 17 0.74 -13.32 11.53
CA THR A 17 1.29 -13.54 12.87
C THR A 17 0.19 -13.34 13.91
N ASP A 18 0.48 -13.76 15.15
CA ASP A 18 -0.37 -13.53 16.30
C ASP A 18 -0.63 -12.03 16.55
N PRO A 19 -1.82 -11.68 17.09
CA PRO A 19 -2.16 -10.29 17.39
C PRO A 19 -1.18 -9.62 18.36
N PRO A 20 -0.88 -8.31 18.18
CA PRO A 20 -0.06 -7.57 19.14
C PRO A 20 -0.74 -7.50 20.51
N LYS A 21 0.05 -7.74 21.55
CA LYS A 21 -0.42 -7.72 22.94
C LYS A 21 -0.78 -6.29 23.37
N VAL A 22 -1.91 -6.15 24.08
CA VAL A 22 -2.33 -4.86 24.63
C VAL A 22 -1.41 -4.46 25.78
N PRO A 23 -0.75 -3.29 25.71
CA PRO A 23 0.11 -2.82 26.80
C PRO A 23 -0.72 -2.48 28.03
N THR A 24 -0.28 -2.94 29.19
CA THR A 24 -0.94 -2.73 30.49
C THR A 24 -0.21 -1.72 31.39
N ALA A 25 1.06 -1.42 31.09
CA ALA A 25 1.89 -0.48 31.85
C ALA A 25 2.71 0.43 30.92
N PHE A 26 3.18 1.58 31.45
CA PHE A 26 3.99 2.54 30.70
C PHE A 26 5.31 1.96 30.20
N ASP A 27 5.96 1.09 30.99
CA ASP A 27 7.23 0.46 30.61
C ASP A 27 7.09 -0.45 29.38
N GLU A 28 5.92 -1.07 29.19
CA GLU A 28 5.61 -1.89 28.02
C GLU A 28 5.44 -1.04 26.75
N LEU A 29 5.09 0.24 26.86
CA LEU A 29 5.02 1.15 25.72
C LEU A 29 6.41 1.50 25.18
N LYS A 30 7.47 1.40 26.02
CA LYS A 30 8.86 1.73 25.69
C LYS A 30 9.02 3.13 25.05
N ILE A 31 8.16 4.07 25.44
CA ILE A 31 8.12 5.45 24.96
C ILE A 31 8.16 6.39 26.17
N PRO A 32 8.94 7.49 26.11
CA PRO A 32 9.00 8.43 27.22
C PRO A 32 7.62 9.02 27.56
N LYS A 33 7.27 9.04 28.85
CA LYS A 33 5.97 9.55 29.33
C LYS A 33 5.65 10.97 28.84
N VAL A 34 6.67 11.82 28.74
CA VAL A 34 6.53 13.21 28.24
C VAL A 34 5.98 13.25 26.80
N VAL A 35 6.32 12.28 25.95
CA VAL A 35 5.77 12.19 24.58
C VAL A 35 4.26 11.92 24.63
N LEU A 36 3.82 11.07 25.56
CA LEU A 36 2.41 10.76 25.76
C LEU A 36 1.64 11.93 26.38
N GLU A 37 2.26 12.65 27.33
CA GLU A 37 1.71 13.88 27.90
C GLU A 37 1.50 14.95 26.81
N ASN A 38 2.50 15.16 25.95
CA ASN A 38 2.41 16.08 24.81
C ASN A 38 1.33 15.67 23.82
N LEU A 39 1.18 14.37 23.54
CA LEU A 39 0.11 13.87 22.67
C LEU A 39 -1.28 14.08 23.31
N LEU A 40 -1.40 13.90 24.62
CA LEU A 40 -2.65 14.08 25.35
C LEU A 40 -3.11 15.54 25.36
N ILE A 41 -2.21 16.51 25.59
CA ILE A 41 -2.57 17.93 25.49
C ILE A 41 -2.94 18.33 24.06
N LYS A 42 -2.29 17.76 23.03
CA LYS A 42 -2.68 17.96 21.63
C LYS A 42 -4.10 17.45 21.35
N HIS A 43 -4.47 16.28 21.88
CA HIS A 43 -5.85 15.77 21.79
C HIS A 43 -6.87 16.66 22.51
N LEU A 44 -6.53 17.18 23.69
CA LEU A 44 -7.42 18.09 24.43
C LEU A 44 -7.55 19.47 23.76
N ALA A 45 -6.52 19.96 23.08
CA ALA A 45 -6.60 21.17 22.27
C ALA A 45 -7.50 20.98 21.04
N ALA A 46 -7.35 19.85 20.33
CA ALA A 46 -8.15 19.54 19.16
C ALA A 46 -9.61 19.17 19.50
N TYR A 47 -9.81 18.50 20.63
CA TYR A 47 -11.11 18.03 21.13
C TYR A 47 -11.33 18.50 22.59
N PRO A 48 -11.70 19.77 22.81
CA PRO A 48 -11.91 20.31 24.14
C PRO A 48 -13.05 19.61 24.89
N LYS A 49 -12.95 19.56 26.23
CA LYS A 49 -13.97 18.97 27.12
C LYS A 49 -14.22 17.48 26.83
N SER A 50 -13.18 16.74 26.48
CA SER A 50 -13.24 15.29 26.26
C SER A 50 -13.33 14.52 27.58
N ASP A 51 -14.08 13.43 27.59
CA ASP A 51 -14.11 12.48 28.70
C ASP A 51 -12.97 11.44 28.61
N LEU A 52 -12.79 10.65 29.67
CA LEU A 52 -11.75 9.63 29.75
C LEU A 52 -11.87 8.56 28.65
N LEU A 53 -13.09 8.16 28.29
CA LEU A 53 -13.33 7.12 27.30
C LEU A 53 -12.99 7.61 25.88
N ALA A 54 -13.32 8.86 25.57
CA ALA A 54 -12.95 9.52 24.32
C ALA A 54 -11.43 9.59 24.17
N LEU A 55 -10.72 10.03 25.21
CA LEU A 55 -9.25 10.12 25.20
C LEU A 55 -8.59 8.72 25.09
N THR A 56 -9.14 7.72 25.78
CA THR A 56 -8.72 6.32 25.67
C THR A 56 -8.84 5.82 24.22
N LYS A 57 -9.95 6.13 23.54
CA LYS A 57 -10.16 5.75 22.14
C LYS A 57 -9.21 6.49 21.19
N LEU A 58 -8.99 7.79 21.42
CA LEU A 58 -8.12 8.62 20.58
C LEU A 58 -6.65 8.21 20.66
N MET A 59 -6.15 7.92 21.87
CA MET A 59 -4.75 7.53 22.09
C MET A 59 -4.53 6.01 22.01
N ALA A 60 -5.58 5.20 22.02
CA ALA A 60 -5.52 3.74 21.94
C ALA A 60 -4.65 3.06 23.02
N ILE A 61 -4.54 3.66 24.20
CA ILE A 61 -3.88 3.08 25.39
C ILE A 61 -4.89 2.90 26.52
N SER A 62 -4.55 2.11 27.54
CA SER A 62 -5.46 1.80 28.65
C SER A 62 -5.93 3.05 29.40
N SER A 63 -7.18 3.03 29.88
CA SER A 63 -7.77 4.18 30.60
C SER A 63 -7.00 4.53 31.87
N TYR A 64 -6.41 3.54 32.57
CA TYR A 64 -5.54 3.78 33.73
C TYR A 64 -4.32 4.64 33.37
N MET A 65 -3.67 4.38 32.22
CA MET A 65 -2.55 5.20 31.77
C MET A 65 -3.00 6.62 31.42
N ILE A 66 -4.19 6.79 30.82
CA ILE A 66 -4.75 8.12 30.55
C ILE A 66 -5.06 8.88 31.85
N GLU A 67 -5.65 8.22 32.85
CA GLU A 67 -5.92 8.83 34.16
C GLU A 67 -4.63 9.31 34.85
N ASP A 68 -3.57 8.51 34.81
CA ASP A 68 -2.27 8.87 35.39
C ASP A 68 -1.62 10.05 34.65
N LEU A 69 -1.71 10.10 33.31
CA LEU A 69 -1.27 11.24 32.51
C LEU A 69 -2.08 12.50 32.84
N LEU A 70 -3.41 12.40 32.94
CA LEU A 70 -4.28 13.51 33.33
C LEU A 70 -3.94 14.00 34.74
N ALA A 71 -3.68 13.10 35.70
CA ALA A 71 -3.27 13.46 37.04
C ALA A 71 -1.93 14.21 37.06
N SER A 72 -0.96 13.77 36.26
CA SER A 72 0.34 14.46 36.07
C SER A 72 0.14 15.86 35.48
N LEU A 73 -0.62 15.99 34.40
CA LEU A 73 -0.89 17.27 33.74
C LEU A 73 -1.69 18.24 34.62
N ARG A 74 -2.61 17.74 35.45
CA ARG A 74 -3.33 18.54 36.45
C ARG A 74 -2.41 19.08 37.54
N LYS A 75 -1.45 18.27 38.02
CA LYS A 75 -0.43 18.74 38.98
C LYS A 75 0.45 19.84 38.40
N LYS A 76 0.63 19.86 37.06
CA LYS A 76 1.32 20.90 36.31
C LYS A 76 0.43 22.10 35.93
N SER A 77 -0.84 22.12 36.36
CA SER A 77 -1.82 23.16 36.00
C SER A 77 -2.08 23.30 34.50
N LEU A 78 -1.86 22.26 33.70
CA LEU A 78 -2.08 22.26 32.25
C LEU A 78 -3.49 21.79 31.87
N VAL A 79 -4.13 21.00 32.74
CA VAL A 79 -5.46 20.42 32.50
C VAL A 79 -6.39 20.79 33.65
N GLU A 80 -7.62 21.14 33.29
CA GLU A 80 -8.72 21.47 34.20
C GLU A 80 -9.83 20.42 34.11
N VAL A 81 -10.61 20.32 35.18
CA VAL A 81 -11.75 19.40 35.28
C VAL A 81 -13.04 20.19 35.20
N PHE A 82 -13.90 19.79 34.27
CA PHE A 82 -15.24 20.33 34.08
C PHE A 82 -16.25 19.28 34.53
N GLN A 83 -17.08 19.64 35.52
CA GLN A 83 -18.27 18.86 35.87
C GLN A 83 -19.48 19.43 35.12
N PRO A 84 -20.35 18.60 34.54
CA PRO A 84 -21.61 19.08 33.97
C PRO A 84 -22.52 19.62 35.09
N ASP A 85 -23.20 20.74 34.83
CA ASP A 85 -24.14 21.35 35.78
C ASP A 85 -25.27 20.37 36.14
N ILE A 86 -25.47 20.13 37.44
CA ILE A 86 -26.41 19.17 38.04
C ILE A 86 -27.89 19.63 37.90
N GLY A 87 -28.16 20.70 37.13
CA GLY A 87 -29.45 21.41 37.11
C GLY A 87 -30.57 20.82 36.24
N SER A 88 -30.36 19.72 35.50
CA SER A 88 -31.40 19.11 34.67
C SER A 88 -31.69 17.68 35.09
N PHE A 89 -32.94 17.40 35.46
CA PHE A 89 -33.47 16.12 35.98
C PHE A 89 -33.29 14.90 35.03
N ALA A 90 -32.72 15.09 33.84
CA ALA A 90 -32.42 14.03 32.88
C ALA A 90 -30.98 13.46 33.00
N ALA A 91 -30.11 14.02 33.86
CA ALA A 91 -28.68 13.67 33.91
C ALA A 91 -28.30 12.56 34.91
N GLN A 92 -29.26 11.76 35.39
CA GLN A 92 -29.01 10.73 36.41
C GLN A 92 -28.27 9.47 35.92
N SER A 93 -27.84 9.39 34.65
CA SER A 93 -27.21 8.17 34.13
C SER A 93 -25.81 8.32 33.51
N THR A 94 -25.25 9.50 33.26
CA THR A 94 -23.82 9.64 32.86
C THR A 94 -23.25 11.05 33.14
N GLY A 95 -23.08 11.40 34.41
CA GLY A 95 -22.28 12.57 34.83
C GLY A 95 -20.78 12.34 34.60
N GLN A 96 -20.35 12.21 33.34
CA GLN A 96 -18.95 11.91 33.01
C GLN A 96 -18.10 13.17 33.20
N VAL A 97 -17.06 13.04 34.02
CA VAL A 97 -16.03 14.06 34.23
C VAL A 97 -15.38 14.40 32.89
N ARG A 98 -15.32 15.70 32.56
CA ARG A 98 -14.71 16.18 31.32
C ARG A 98 -13.41 16.92 31.63
N TYR A 99 -12.45 16.80 30.73
CA TYR A 99 -11.14 17.42 30.83
C TYR A 99 -10.96 18.44 29.72
N GLY A 100 -10.35 19.58 30.04
CA GLY A 100 -9.97 20.60 29.07
C GLY A 100 -8.64 21.23 29.44
N LEU A 101 -8.05 21.97 28.53
CA LEU A 101 -6.80 22.68 28.79
C LEU A 101 -7.08 23.96 29.59
N SER A 102 -6.16 24.30 30.49
CA SER A 102 -6.05 25.65 31.04
C SER A 102 -5.43 26.59 29.99
N GLU A 103 -5.33 27.89 30.29
CA GLU A 103 -4.61 28.84 29.43
C GLU A 103 -3.13 28.42 29.22
N MET A 104 -2.46 28.01 30.30
CA MET A 104 -1.08 27.49 30.24
C MET A 104 -1.02 26.18 29.44
N GLY A 105 -2.02 25.29 29.61
CA GLY A 105 -2.15 24.07 28.83
C GLY A 105 -2.31 24.33 27.33
N SER A 106 -3.07 25.36 26.95
CA SER A 106 -3.25 25.76 25.56
C SER A 106 -1.93 26.23 24.94
N GLN A 107 -1.16 27.06 25.65
CA GLN A 107 0.14 27.53 25.18
C GLN A 107 1.15 26.37 25.00
N GLU A 108 1.19 25.42 25.93
CA GLU A 108 2.03 24.22 25.81
C GLU A 108 1.58 23.32 24.65
N ALA A 109 0.27 23.20 24.41
CA ALA A 109 -0.26 22.45 23.28
C ALA A 109 0.15 23.10 21.94
N ASP A 110 0.07 24.43 21.83
CA ASP A 110 0.54 25.16 20.65
C ASP A 110 2.03 24.95 20.41
N ALA A 111 2.85 25.01 21.46
CA ALA A 111 4.28 24.71 21.39
C ALA A 111 4.55 23.25 20.97
N ALA A 112 3.72 22.30 21.43
CA ALA A 112 3.81 20.90 21.03
C ALA A 112 3.45 20.71 19.54
N PHE A 113 2.39 21.35 19.03
CA PHE A 113 2.00 21.33 17.62
C PHE A 113 3.05 21.97 16.71
N ILE A 114 3.81 22.97 17.21
CA ILE A 114 4.93 23.55 16.45
C ILE A 114 6.06 22.55 16.25
N LYS A 115 6.38 21.73 17.26
CA LYS A 115 7.45 20.73 17.18
C LYS A 115 7.05 19.53 16.32
N ASP A 116 5.81 19.07 16.48
CA ASP A 116 5.26 17.93 15.76
C ASP A 116 3.73 18.01 15.78
N ALA A 117 3.14 18.04 14.59
CA ALA A 117 1.70 18.15 14.42
C ALA A 117 0.98 16.80 14.41
N TYR A 118 1.66 15.69 14.74
CA TYR A 118 1.02 14.37 14.78
C TYR A 118 -0.15 14.37 15.77
N LEU A 119 -1.31 13.92 15.30
CA LEU A 119 -2.51 13.73 16.09
C LEU A 119 -3.13 12.39 15.73
N GLY A 120 -3.19 11.48 16.70
CA GLY A 120 -3.63 10.10 16.50
C GLY A 120 -3.32 9.22 17.72
N PRO A 121 -3.42 7.89 17.57
CA PRO A 121 -3.04 6.93 18.60
C PRO A 121 -1.60 7.11 19.11
N ALA A 122 -1.33 6.66 20.33
CA ALA A 122 0.03 6.65 20.84
C ALA A 122 0.95 5.85 19.89
N PRO A 123 2.17 6.33 19.60
CA PRO A 123 3.06 5.62 18.68
C PRO A 123 3.51 4.27 19.26
N ILE A 124 4.06 3.43 18.39
CA ILE A 124 4.76 2.20 18.73
C ILE A 124 6.27 2.49 18.81
N CYS A 125 7.00 1.88 19.75
CA CYS A 125 8.45 2.06 19.77
C CYS A 125 9.12 1.38 18.57
N LEU A 126 10.27 1.89 18.12
CA LEU A 126 10.96 1.33 16.95
C LEU A 126 11.29 -0.16 17.06
N ALA A 127 11.60 -0.67 18.26
CA ALA A 127 11.89 -2.08 18.50
C ALA A 127 10.66 -2.98 18.27
N ASP A 128 9.50 -2.61 18.83
CA ASP A 128 8.26 -3.38 18.64
C ASP A 128 7.78 -3.31 17.17
N TYR A 129 8.05 -2.19 16.47
CA TYR A 129 7.85 -2.10 15.03
C TYR A 129 8.70 -3.12 14.26
N HIS A 130 9.99 -3.21 14.59
CA HIS A 130 10.91 -4.15 13.97
C HIS A 130 10.44 -5.60 14.17
N ASP A 131 10.15 -5.98 15.42
CA ASP A 131 9.73 -7.34 15.77
C ASP A 131 8.44 -7.74 15.03
N MET A 132 7.47 -6.83 14.94
CA MET A 132 6.22 -7.10 14.22
C MET A 132 6.43 -7.26 12.71
N VAL A 133 7.22 -6.38 12.09
CA VAL A 133 7.48 -6.47 10.64
C VAL A 133 8.22 -7.77 10.31
N GLU A 134 9.18 -8.19 11.13
CA GLU A 134 9.85 -9.48 10.95
C GLU A 134 8.93 -10.67 11.18
N ALA A 135 8.02 -10.62 12.15
CA ALA A 135 7.03 -11.67 12.41
C ALA A 135 6.09 -11.88 11.20
N GLN A 136 5.83 -10.83 10.43
CA GLN A 136 4.90 -10.80 9.29
C GLN A 136 5.55 -11.09 7.93
N ASP A 137 6.80 -11.54 7.94
CA ASP A 137 7.52 -11.89 6.74
C ASP A 137 6.86 -13.07 6.00
N VAL A 138 6.66 -12.91 4.70
CA VAL A 138 6.14 -13.96 3.81
C VAL A 138 7.06 -15.17 3.81
N ARG A 139 8.37 -14.98 3.96
CA ARG A 139 9.35 -16.07 3.94
C ARG A 139 9.18 -17.07 5.09
N LYS A 140 8.48 -16.68 6.15
CA LYS A 140 8.13 -17.58 7.27
C LYS A 140 6.99 -18.54 6.91
N ASN A 141 6.06 -18.12 6.03
CA ASN A 141 5.00 -18.97 5.47
C ASN A 141 4.99 -18.80 3.94
N PRO A 142 5.85 -19.53 3.21
CA PRO A 142 6.03 -19.32 1.79
C PRO A 142 4.75 -19.63 1.01
N ILE A 143 4.50 -18.85 -0.04
CA ILE A 143 3.39 -19.08 -0.96
C ILE A 143 3.63 -20.31 -1.82
N THR A 144 2.56 -20.94 -2.26
CA THR A 144 2.57 -22.14 -3.09
C THR A 144 2.11 -21.83 -4.51
N ARG A 145 2.33 -22.77 -5.44
CA ARG A 145 1.87 -22.65 -6.82
C ARG A 145 0.36 -22.35 -6.93
N PRO A 146 -0.54 -23.05 -6.20
CA PRO A 146 -1.97 -22.72 -6.18
C PRO A 146 -2.28 -21.27 -5.81
N ASP A 147 -1.52 -20.67 -4.88
CA ASP A 147 -1.73 -19.28 -4.47
C ASP A 147 -1.41 -18.31 -5.62
N VAL A 148 -0.33 -18.57 -6.36
CA VAL A 148 0.06 -17.77 -7.53
C VAL A 148 -0.91 -17.97 -8.70
N GLU A 149 -1.32 -19.22 -8.96
CA GLU A 149 -2.32 -19.55 -9.99
C GLU A 149 -3.64 -18.85 -9.73
N TYR A 150 -4.10 -18.80 -8.48
CA TYR A 150 -5.28 -18.03 -8.13
C TYR A 150 -5.05 -16.53 -8.31
N ALA A 151 -3.95 -15.99 -7.79
CA ALA A 151 -3.66 -14.55 -7.86
C ALA A 151 -3.69 -14.02 -9.29
N LEU A 152 -3.25 -14.87 -10.23
CA LEU A 152 -3.17 -14.57 -11.65
C LEU A 152 -4.30 -15.20 -12.49
N LYS A 153 -5.38 -15.71 -11.90
CA LYS A 153 -6.49 -16.37 -12.62
C LYS A 153 -7.15 -15.49 -13.70
N ASP A 154 -7.13 -14.18 -13.48
CA ASP A 154 -7.69 -13.19 -14.41
C ASP A 154 -6.67 -12.71 -15.46
N VAL A 155 -5.41 -13.15 -15.36
CA VAL A 155 -4.35 -12.76 -16.28
C VAL A 155 -4.14 -13.83 -17.34
N LEU A 156 -4.23 -13.43 -18.60
CA LEU A 156 -4.05 -14.32 -19.74
C LEU A 156 -2.57 -14.45 -20.11
N GLY A 157 -2.16 -15.63 -20.60
CA GLY A 157 -0.80 -15.87 -21.11
C GLY A 157 0.31 -16.02 -20.05
N VAL A 158 -0.02 -16.05 -18.75
CA VAL A 158 0.98 -16.04 -17.65
C VAL A 158 1.49 -17.40 -17.20
N GLN A 159 1.06 -18.51 -17.82
CA GLN A 159 1.38 -19.86 -17.36
C GLN A 159 2.89 -20.12 -17.23
N ARG A 160 3.68 -19.58 -18.17
CA ARG A 160 5.15 -19.65 -18.12
C ARG A 160 5.72 -18.84 -16.96
N MET A 161 5.12 -17.69 -16.66
CA MET A 161 5.57 -16.76 -15.63
C MET A 161 5.30 -17.26 -14.21
N ILE A 162 4.25 -18.06 -13.99
CA ILE A 162 3.91 -18.64 -12.68
C ILE A 162 5.10 -19.42 -12.10
N SER A 163 5.82 -20.16 -12.97
CA SER A 163 6.98 -20.95 -12.56
C SER A 163 8.17 -20.12 -12.05
N VAL A 164 8.22 -18.84 -12.42
CA VAL A 164 9.29 -17.90 -12.03
C VAL A 164 8.82 -16.97 -10.90
N LEU A 165 7.59 -16.48 -10.98
CA LEU A 165 7.02 -15.54 -10.02
C LEU A 165 6.91 -16.11 -8.61
N GLY A 166 6.41 -17.34 -8.47
CA GLY A 166 6.26 -17.98 -7.15
C GLY A 166 7.58 -18.07 -6.37
N PRO A 167 8.64 -18.70 -6.93
CA PRO A 167 9.96 -18.72 -6.31
C PRO A 167 10.54 -17.33 -6.04
N ALA A 168 10.27 -16.37 -6.91
CA ALA A 168 10.77 -15.02 -6.76
C ALA A 168 10.17 -14.29 -5.54
N ILE A 169 8.85 -14.40 -5.34
CA ILE A 169 8.16 -13.85 -4.17
C ILE A 169 8.68 -14.50 -2.89
N ASN A 170 8.78 -15.84 -2.86
CA ASN A 170 9.29 -16.58 -1.70
C ASN A 170 10.75 -16.25 -1.37
N SER A 171 11.55 -15.82 -2.33
CA SER A 171 12.95 -15.47 -2.10
C SER A 171 13.13 -14.10 -1.43
N GLY A 172 12.13 -13.22 -1.50
CA GLY A 172 12.26 -11.82 -1.10
C GLY A 172 13.22 -10.99 -1.96
N ARG A 173 13.74 -11.53 -3.07
CA ARG A 173 14.62 -10.78 -3.99
C ARG A 173 13.79 -9.89 -4.90
N ALA A 174 14.38 -8.76 -5.32
CA ALA A 174 13.71 -7.85 -6.23
C ALA A 174 13.36 -8.50 -7.58
N LEU A 175 12.25 -8.05 -8.16
CA LEU A 175 11.74 -8.43 -9.47
C LEU A 175 12.03 -7.32 -10.47
N LEU A 176 12.56 -7.67 -11.64
CA LEU A 176 12.59 -6.79 -12.81
C LEU A 176 11.62 -7.31 -13.87
N LEU A 177 10.52 -6.62 -14.07
CA LEU A 177 9.52 -6.87 -15.10
C LEU A 177 9.86 -5.98 -16.30
N TYR A 178 10.19 -6.58 -17.44
CA TYR A 178 10.60 -5.82 -18.63
C TYR A 178 9.92 -6.34 -19.90
N GLY A 179 9.75 -5.47 -20.89
CA GLY A 179 9.09 -5.79 -22.15
C GLY A 179 8.38 -4.57 -22.73
N GLY A 180 7.87 -4.68 -23.94
CA GLY A 180 7.21 -3.56 -24.64
C GLY A 180 6.10 -2.91 -23.82
N ALA A 181 5.79 -1.64 -24.12
CA ALA A 181 4.64 -0.95 -23.55
C ALA A 181 3.35 -1.75 -23.81
N GLY A 182 2.41 -1.72 -22.87
CA GLY A 182 1.12 -2.40 -23.05
C GLY A 182 1.12 -3.92 -22.89
N THR A 183 2.24 -4.51 -22.43
CA THR A 183 2.35 -5.97 -22.15
C THR A 183 1.74 -6.43 -20.82
N GLY A 184 1.23 -5.52 -19.99
CA GLY A 184 0.56 -5.86 -18.73
C GLY A 184 1.48 -6.05 -17.51
N LYS A 185 2.72 -5.54 -17.56
CA LYS A 185 3.70 -5.60 -16.45
C LYS A 185 3.12 -5.16 -15.11
N THR A 186 2.62 -3.93 -15.05
CA THR A 186 2.00 -3.33 -13.85
C THR A 186 0.77 -4.11 -13.38
N PHE A 187 -0.03 -4.62 -14.33
CA PHE A 187 -1.22 -5.41 -14.01
C PHE A 187 -0.86 -6.73 -13.32
N VAL A 188 0.20 -7.41 -13.76
CA VAL A 188 0.73 -8.60 -13.08
C VAL A 188 1.40 -8.25 -11.75
N ALA A 189 2.19 -7.17 -11.72
CA ALA A 189 2.89 -6.71 -10.52
C ALA A 189 1.95 -6.51 -9.33
N THR A 190 0.84 -5.81 -9.56
CA THR A 190 -0.18 -5.53 -8.54
C THR A 190 -0.93 -6.80 -8.11
N ARG A 191 -1.21 -7.73 -9.04
CA ARG A 191 -1.93 -8.98 -8.74
C ARG A 191 -1.10 -10.00 -7.99
N ILE A 192 0.23 -9.93 -8.05
CA ILE A 192 1.12 -10.79 -7.25
C ILE A 192 0.83 -10.67 -5.75
N LEU A 193 0.43 -9.50 -5.26
CA LEU A 193 0.07 -9.31 -3.85
C LEU A 193 -1.04 -10.27 -3.39
N ASN A 194 -2.00 -10.58 -4.27
CA ASN A 194 -3.10 -11.48 -3.96
C ASN A 194 -2.61 -12.90 -3.62
N SER A 195 -1.43 -13.32 -4.12
CA SER A 195 -0.86 -14.63 -3.82
C SER A 195 -0.43 -14.77 -2.36
N LEU A 196 -0.19 -13.65 -1.66
CA LEU A 196 0.22 -13.68 -0.26
C LEU A 196 -0.94 -14.02 0.69
N ASN A 197 -2.19 -13.77 0.27
CA ASN A 197 -3.45 -14.19 0.89
C ASN A 197 -3.52 -14.11 2.44
N THR A 198 -2.90 -13.08 3.01
CA THR A 198 -2.77 -12.85 4.45
C THR A 198 -2.89 -11.37 4.78
N SER A 199 -3.24 -11.06 6.03
CA SER A 199 -3.31 -9.70 6.55
C SER A 199 -2.15 -9.39 7.49
N VAL A 200 -1.87 -8.10 7.68
CA VAL A 200 -0.74 -7.59 8.44
C VAL A 200 -1.16 -6.44 9.36
N TYR A 201 -0.54 -6.36 10.51
CA TYR A 201 -0.62 -5.26 11.47
C TYR A 201 0.32 -4.13 11.06
N ILE A 202 -0.27 -2.96 10.86
CA ILE A 202 0.44 -1.72 10.52
C ILE A 202 0.20 -0.70 11.62
N PRO A 203 1.25 -0.10 12.23
CA PRO A 203 1.06 0.87 13.29
C PRO A 203 0.59 2.20 12.72
N TYR A 204 -0.17 2.97 13.51
CA TYR A 204 -0.51 4.35 13.13
C TYR A 204 0.74 5.21 12.98
N ALA A 205 1.66 5.11 13.93
CA ALA A 205 2.93 5.80 13.94
C ALA A 205 3.99 5.03 14.75
N VAL A 206 5.26 5.34 14.47
CA VAL A 206 6.43 4.79 15.15
C VAL A 206 7.19 5.93 15.82
N TYR A 207 7.57 5.73 17.08
CA TYR A 207 8.45 6.65 17.81
C TYR A 207 9.90 6.21 17.63
N ALA A 208 10.70 7.09 17.05
CA ALA A 208 12.11 6.84 16.78
C ALA A 208 12.92 8.13 16.99
N ALA A 209 13.99 8.03 17.78
CA ALA A 209 14.98 9.11 17.91
C ALA A 209 14.37 10.50 18.27
N GLY A 210 13.34 10.50 19.12
CA GLY A 210 12.65 11.72 19.54
C GLY A 210 11.49 12.16 18.65
N ASN A 211 11.26 11.52 17.51
CA ASN A 211 10.26 11.91 16.52
C ASN A 211 9.12 10.88 16.41
N ILE A 212 7.92 11.34 16.07
CA ILE A 212 6.75 10.49 15.79
C ILE A 212 6.57 10.40 14.28
N ILE A 213 6.97 9.27 13.69
CA ILE A 213 6.89 9.02 12.25
C ILE A 213 5.55 8.34 11.95
N LYS A 214 4.67 9.03 11.21
CA LYS A 214 3.39 8.48 10.76
C LYS A 214 3.63 7.44 9.67
N VAL A 215 3.14 6.22 9.91
CA VAL A 215 3.27 5.08 8.98
C VAL A 215 1.93 4.84 8.29
N PHE A 216 0.83 4.78 9.06
CA PHE A 216 -0.48 4.47 8.48
C PHE A 216 -0.97 5.60 7.55
N SER A 217 -1.21 5.27 6.28
CA SER A 217 -1.90 6.11 5.30
C SER A 217 -3.11 5.39 4.74
N SER A 218 -4.28 6.03 4.73
CA SER A 218 -5.49 5.49 4.10
C SER A 218 -5.38 5.35 2.58
N GLN A 219 -4.36 5.96 1.96
CA GLN A 219 -4.08 5.82 0.52
C GLN A 219 -3.36 4.50 0.20
N HIS A 220 -2.60 3.95 1.15
CA HIS A 220 -1.77 2.76 0.94
C HIS A 220 -2.21 1.55 1.78
N HIS A 221 -2.96 1.78 2.86
CA HIS A 221 -3.38 0.76 3.80
C HIS A 221 -4.89 0.62 3.84
N HIS A 222 -5.38 -0.50 3.32
CA HIS A 222 -6.78 -0.88 3.41
C HIS A 222 -6.99 -1.74 4.65
N LYS A 223 -7.89 -1.28 5.53
CA LYS A 223 -8.24 -2.05 6.73
C LYS A 223 -8.99 -3.32 6.31
N VAL A 224 -8.68 -4.44 6.94
CA VAL A 224 -9.50 -5.65 6.76
C VAL A 224 -10.83 -5.40 7.43
N SER A 225 -11.92 -5.55 6.66
CA SER A 225 -13.29 -5.52 7.15
C SER A 225 -13.51 -6.67 8.12
N GLN A 226 -13.16 -6.49 9.39
CA GLN A 226 -13.76 -7.31 10.43
C GLN A 226 -15.22 -6.91 10.45
N HIS A 227 -16.13 -7.84 10.13
CA HIS A 227 -17.53 -7.67 10.52
C HIS A 227 -17.51 -7.20 11.96
N ASP A 228 -18.02 -5.98 12.21
CA ASP A 228 -18.11 -5.26 13.48
C ASP A 228 -18.78 -6.14 14.54
N SER A 229 -18.09 -7.18 14.95
CA SER A 229 -18.35 -7.92 16.14
C SER A 229 -17.84 -6.97 17.21
N GLN A 230 -18.73 -6.12 17.70
CA GLN A 230 -18.62 -5.53 19.02
C GLN A 230 -18.64 -6.67 20.06
N SER A 231 -17.76 -7.67 19.92
CA SER A 231 -17.56 -8.73 20.87
C SER A 231 -16.87 -8.09 22.07
N ILE A 232 -17.63 -7.98 23.15
CA ILE A 232 -17.19 -7.52 24.47
C ILE A 232 -16.19 -8.54 25.09
N ALA A 233 -15.82 -9.59 24.35
CA ALA A 233 -14.88 -10.60 24.78
C ALA A 233 -13.44 -10.08 24.73
N TYR A 234 -12.83 -9.94 25.92
CA TYR A 234 -11.41 -9.58 26.13
C TYR A 234 -10.39 -10.42 25.34
N LYS A 235 -10.78 -11.58 24.79
CA LYS A 235 -9.88 -12.49 24.05
C LYS A 235 -9.62 -12.09 22.60
N GLU A 236 -10.38 -11.17 22.02
CA GLU A 236 -10.23 -10.74 20.62
C GLU A 236 -9.65 -9.32 20.48
N GLN A 237 -9.37 -8.64 21.60
CA GLN A 237 -8.84 -7.28 21.59
C GLN A 237 -7.31 -7.33 21.50
N TYR A 238 -6.79 -6.98 20.33
CA TYR A 238 -5.36 -6.69 20.13
C TYR A 238 -5.07 -5.20 20.35
N ASP A 239 -3.80 -4.85 20.47
CA ASP A 239 -3.37 -3.46 20.65
C ASP A 239 -3.85 -2.55 19.50
N ARG A 240 -4.74 -1.61 19.82
CA ARG A 240 -5.41 -0.71 18.87
C ARG A 240 -4.52 0.39 18.29
N ARG A 241 -3.27 0.51 18.76
CA ARG A 241 -2.23 1.33 18.10
C ARG A 241 -1.79 0.70 16.78
N TRP A 242 -2.11 -0.58 16.57
CA TRP A 242 -1.97 -1.29 15.31
C TRP A 242 -3.31 -1.38 14.57
N VAL A 243 -3.24 -1.44 13.25
CA VAL A 243 -4.38 -1.62 12.36
C VAL A 243 -4.17 -2.90 11.59
N LEU A 244 -5.16 -3.80 11.62
CA LEU A 244 -5.14 -4.98 10.76
C LEU A 244 -5.53 -4.55 9.34
N CYS A 245 -4.58 -4.72 8.42
CA CYS A 245 -4.69 -4.29 7.03
C CYS A 245 -4.48 -5.46 6.07
N GLU A 246 -5.01 -5.31 4.87
CA GLU A 246 -4.47 -6.02 3.71
C GLU A 246 -2.98 -5.69 3.55
N ARG A 247 -2.19 -6.57 2.95
CA ARG A 247 -0.78 -6.27 2.69
C ARG A 247 -0.67 -5.01 1.81
N PRO A 248 0.24 -4.08 2.13
CA PRO A 248 0.33 -2.82 1.41
C PRO A 248 0.73 -3.02 -0.06
N SER A 249 0.15 -2.22 -0.95
CA SER A 249 0.57 -2.10 -2.34
C SER A 249 0.87 -0.65 -2.64
N VAL A 250 2.16 -0.31 -2.61
CA VAL A 250 2.64 1.04 -2.92
C VAL A 250 3.20 1.02 -4.35
N GLN A 251 2.70 1.92 -5.19
CA GLN A 251 3.11 2.03 -6.59
C GLN A 251 3.48 3.47 -6.89
N VAL A 252 4.61 3.66 -7.57
CA VAL A 252 5.17 4.96 -7.97
C VAL A 252 5.79 4.86 -9.35
N GLY A 253 5.62 5.88 -10.18
CA GLY A 253 6.09 5.92 -11.57
C GLY A 253 7.23 6.90 -11.80
N GLY A 254 7.09 7.73 -12.85
CA GLY A 254 8.08 8.75 -13.24
C GLY A 254 8.19 9.93 -12.26
N GLU A 255 7.20 10.09 -11.38
CA GLU A 255 7.14 11.12 -10.34
C GLU A 255 7.96 10.79 -9.08
N LEU A 256 8.56 9.59 -9.01
CA LEU A 256 9.39 9.19 -7.89
C LEU A 256 10.58 10.15 -7.73
N THR A 257 10.81 10.62 -6.51
CA THR A 257 12.00 11.40 -6.14
C THR A 257 12.75 10.71 -5.00
N MET A 258 14.03 11.05 -4.82
CA MET A 258 14.84 10.52 -3.70
C MET A 258 14.28 10.94 -2.33
N GLU A 259 13.65 12.10 -2.25
CA GLU A 259 13.03 12.58 -1.01
C GLU A 259 11.96 11.61 -0.52
N MET A 260 11.13 11.05 -1.41
CA MET A 260 10.08 10.07 -1.05
C MET A 260 10.62 8.79 -0.38
N LEU A 261 11.94 8.55 -0.47
CA LEU A 261 12.64 7.42 0.13
C LEU A 261 13.28 7.75 1.48
N GLU A 262 13.16 8.99 1.95
CA GLU A 262 13.62 9.43 3.27
C GLU A 262 12.44 9.87 4.15
N VAL A 263 12.68 9.98 5.45
CA VAL A 263 11.67 10.47 6.40
C VAL A 263 11.45 11.95 6.15
N ASN A 264 10.29 12.29 5.59
CA ASN A 264 9.99 13.66 5.19
C ASN A 264 9.16 14.40 6.22
N HIS A 265 9.40 15.70 6.29
CA HIS A 265 8.60 16.65 7.04
C HIS A 265 8.43 17.90 6.20
N THR A 266 7.19 18.36 6.07
CA THR A 266 6.89 19.59 5.32
C THR A 266 6.61 20.71 6.30
N GLU A 267 6.98 21.95 5.95
CA GLU A 267 6.66 23.10 6.82
C GLU A 267 5.15 23.32 6.98
N HIS A 268 4.36 22.90 5.98
CA HIS A 268 2.90 23.00 5.97
C HIS A 268 2.23 21.90 6.82
N ASN A 269 2.58 20.64 6.58
CA ASN A 269 2.18 19.50 7.42
C ASN A 269 3.39 19.10 8.24
N ARG A 270 3.51 19.68 9.46
CA ARG A 270 4.59 19.43 10.43
C ARG A 270 4.54 18.03 11.05
N VAL A 271 4.18 17.04 10.25
CA VAL A 271 4.05 15.63 10.60
C VAL A 271 5.15 14.91 9.87
N TRP A 272 5.94 14.15 10.61
CA TRP A 272 6.94 13.27 10.03
C TRP A 272 6.25 12.10 9.32
N MET A 273 6.51 11.95 8.03
CA MET A 273 5.93 10.89 7.20
C MET A 273 6.97 9.81 6.95
N ALA A 274 6.56 8.56 7.10
CA ALA A 274 7.38 7.41 6.74
C ALA A 274 7.70 7.41 5.23
N PRO A 275 8.88 6.95 4.80
CA PRO A 275 9.18 6.81 3.38
C PRO A 275 8.43 5.62 2.76
N LEU A 276 8.39 5.57 1.43
CA LEU A 276 7.59 4.58 0.68
C LEU A 276 7.90 3.13 1.05
N GLN A 277 9.17 2.78 1.23
CA GLN A 277 9.60 1.44 1.61
C GLN A 277 9.14 1.06 3.02
N MET A 278 9.09 2.02 3.95
CA MET A 278 8.59 1.77 5.30
C MET A 278 7.07 1.58 5.31
N MET A 279 6.35 2.31 4.45
CA MET A 279 4.90 2.10 4.25
C MET A 279 4.60 0.78 3.53
N ALA A 280 5.48 0.34 2.63
CA ALA A 280 5.31 -0.90 1.86
C ALA A 280 5.77 -2.18 2.57
N ASN A 281 6.28 -2.07 3.81
CA ASN A 281 6.71 -3.23 4.59
C ASN A 281 5.59 -4.27 4.73
N ASN A 282 5.99 -5.55 4.65
CA ASN A 282 5.15 -6.74 4.55
C ASN A 282 4.21 -6.76 3.33
N GLY A 283 4.42 -5.93 2.31
CA GLY A 283 3.64 -5.94 1.08
C GLY A 283 4.52 -5.87 -0.17
N ILE A 284 4.12 -5.04 -1.12
CA ILE A 284 4.83 -4.80 -2.38
C ILE A 284 5.08 -3.31 -2.61
N LEU A 285 6.29 -2.98 -3.07
CA LEU A 285 6.65 -1.67 -3.60
C LEU A 285 6.96 -1.81 -5.09
N ILE A 286 6.16 -1.15 -5.93
CA ILE A 286 6.27 -1.19 -7.39
C ILE A 286 6.82 0.14 -7.89
N ILE A 287 7.96 0.08 -8.58
CA ILE A 287 8.57 1.21 -9.28
C ILE A 287 8.30 1.03 -10.78
N ASP A 288 7.32 1.74 -11.30
CA ASP A 288 6.94 1.73 -12.71
C ASP A 288 7.79 2.69 -13.55
N ASP A 289 7.89 2.39 -14.84
CA ASP A 289 8.64 3.17 -15.82
C ASP A 289 10.08 3.49 -15.39
N LEU A 290 10.77 2.49 -14.82
CA LEU A 290 12.17 2.62 -14.41
C LEU A 290 13.03 3.08 -15.60
N GLY A 291 13.74 4.19 -15.39
CA GLY A 291 14.52 4.89 -16.43
C GLY A 291 13.87 6.19 -16.94
N ARG A 292 12.66 6.52 -16.48
CA ARG A 292 11.94 7.76 -16.83
C ARG A 292 11.81 8.75 -15.68
N GLN A 293 12.45 8.46 -14.55
CA GLN A 293 12.47 9.33 -13.37
C GLN A 293 13.43 10.51 -13.58
N PRO A 294 13.24 11.62 -12.84
CA PRO A 294 14.14 12.78 -12.91
C PRO A 294 15.57 12.47 -12.43
N MET A 295 15.74 11.47 -11.56
CA MET A 295 17.06 11.03 -11.11
C MET A 295 17.59 9.84 -11.92
N PRO A 296 18.91 9.67 -12.03
CA PRO A 296 19.52 8.49 -12.62
C PRO A 296 19.10 7.20 -11.90
N VAL A 297 18.86 6.13 -12.67
CA VAL A 297 18.49 4.81 -12.13
C VAL A 297 19.55 4.28 -11.18
N ASP A 298 20.83 4.48 -11.50
CA ASP A 298 21.93 4.03 -10.65
C ASP A 298 21.87 4.65 -9.24
N THR A 299 21.41 5.90 -9.12
CA THR A 299 21.23 6.55 -7.80
C THR A 299 20.17 5.83 -6.98
N LEU A 300 19.04 5.48 -7.59
CA LEU A 300 17.95 4.75 -6.94
C LEU A 300 18.42 3.34 -6.52
N LEU A 301 19.08 2.62 -7.42
CA LEU A 301 19.56 1.26 -7.14
C LEU A 301 20.66 1.26 -6.07
N ASN A 302 21.58 2.23 -6.09
CA ASN A 302 22.62 2.39 -5.08
C ASN A 302 22.04 2.57 -3.67
N ARG A 303 20.96 3.35 -3.55
CA ARG A 303 20.26 3.59 -2.28
C ARG A 303 19.71 2.30 -1.65
N TRP A 304 19.38 1.30 -2.47
CA TRP A 304 18.79 0.04 -2.03
C TRP A 304 19.71 -1.18 -2.13
N ILE A 305 21.01 -1.03 -2.47
CA ILE A 305 21.95 -2.15 -2.43
C ILE A 305 21.93 -2.84 -1.07
N VAL A 306 22.18 -2.05 0.00
CA VAL A 306 22.26 -2.56 1.36
C VAL A 306 20.89 -3.06 1.85
N PRO A 307 19.79 -2.31 1.69
CA PRO A 307 18.45 -2.78 2.05
C PRO A 307 18.03 -4.09 1.37
N MET A 308 18.33 -4.27 0.09
CA MET A 308 17.99 -5.50 -0.63
C MET A 308 18.85 -6.71 -0.23
N GLU A 309 20.05 -6.48 0.30
CA GLU A 309 20.98 -7.56 0.70
C GLU A 309 20.77 -7.97 2.16
N TYR A 310 20.55 -7.00 3.05
CA TYR A 310 20.51 -7.24 4.49
C TYR A 310 19.11 -7.08 5.11
N PHE A 311 18.11 -6.71 4.34
CA PHE A 311 16.71 -6.55 4.78
C PHE A 311 16.50 -5.51 5.88
N TYR A 312 17.39 -4.51 5.97
CA TYR A 312 17.19 -3.31 6.78
C TYR A 312 17.59 -2.07 6.00
N ASP A 313 16.91 -0.97 6.28
CA ASP A 313 17.19 0.33 5.69
C ASP A 313 17.63 1.34 6.76
N TYR A 314 18.62 2.16 6.42
CA TYR A 314 19.06 3.26 7.26
C TYR A 314 18.42 4.54 6.75
N LEU A 315 17.63 5.17 7.61
CA LEU A 315 16.96 6.43 7.31
C LEU A 315 17.64 7.55 8.07
N SER A 316 17.87 8.67 7.38
CA SER A 316 18.37 9.88 8.01
C SER A 316 17.20 10.74 8.45
N LEU A 317 17.20 11.13 9.72
CA LEU A 317 16.25 12.10 10.26
C LEU A 317 16.84 13.51 10.10
N PRO A 318 16.04 14.57 9.89
CA PRO A 318 16.58 15.92 9.71
C PRO A 318 17.30 16.51 10.93
N ASN A 319 17.17 15.89 12.10
CA ASN A 319 18.00 16.20 13.27
C ASN A 319 19.42 15.61 13.19
N GLY A 320 19.79 14.99 12.06
CA GLY A 320 21.09 14.36 11.80
C GLY A 320 21.24 12.96 12.40
N GLN A 321 20.23 12.44 13.11
CA GLN A 321 20.26 11.08 13.63
C GLN A 321 19.92 10.07 12.54
N GLN A 322 20.45 8.86 12.68
CA GLN A 322 20.13 7.75 11.81
C GLN A 322 19.36 6.69 12.59
N ILE A 323 18.34 6.15 11.94
CA ILE A 323 17.57 5.02 12.45
C ILE A 323 17.68 3.86 11.48
N SER A 324 17.60 2.64 12.01
CA SER A 324 17.47 1.43 11.18
C SER A 324 16.02 0.96 11.24
N ILE A 325 15.45 0.68 10.08
CA ILE A 325 14.11 0.09 9.94
C ILE A 325 14.22 -1.24 9.19
N PRO A 326 13.29 -2.18 9.41
CA PRO A 326 13.18 -3.36 8.58
C PRO A 326 12.86 -2.98 7.12
N PHE A 327 13.40 -3.76 6.17
CA PHE A 327 13.13 -3.70 4.74
C PHE A 327 12.60 -5.06 4.28
N ILE A 328 11.37 -5.39 4.70
CA ILE A 328 10.74 -6.69 4.52
C ILE A 328 9.57 -6.52 3.54
N LEU A 329 9.88 -6.36 2.26
CA LEU A 329 8.89 -6.11 1.21
C LEU A 329 9.26 -6.84 -0.08
N THR A 330 8.29 -7.04 -0.95
CA THR A 330 8.55 -7.45 -2.33
C THR A 330 8.83 -6.20 -3.16
N LEU A 331 10.05 -6.04 -3.66
CA LEU A 331 10.41 -4.91 -4.52
C LEU A 331 10.25 -5.31 -5.99
N ALA A 332 9.44 -4.57 -6.75
CA ALA A 332 9.22 -4.84 -8.16
C ALA A 332 9.52 -3.60 -9.00
N PHE A 333 10.39 -3.74 -10.00
CA PHE A 333 10.68 -2.73 -10.99
C PHE A 333 10.01 -3.10 -12.30
N SER A 334 9.40 -2.13 -12.96
CA SER A 334 8.78 -2.30 -14.28
C SER A 334 9.39 -1.29 -15.26
N THR A 335 9.71 -1.75 -16.47
CA THR A 335 10.37 -0.92 -17.47
C THR A 335 10.02 -1.34 -18.89
N ASN A 336 10.00 -0.36 -19.80
CA ASN A 336 9.86 -0.58 -21.23
C ASN A 336 11.22 -0.69 -21.94
N LEU A 337 12.32 -0.45 -21.21
CA LEU A 337 13.68 -0.49 -21.74
C LEU A 337 14.25 -1.91 -21.62
N ASP A 338 15.19 -2.24 -22.51
CA ASP A 338 15.99 -3.46 -22.34
C ASP A 338 16.85 -3.32 -21.08
N PRO A 339 17.00 -4.38 -20.26
CA PRO A 339 17.77 -4.32 -19.01
C PRO A 339 19.19 -3.75 -19.17
N GLU A 340 19.86 -4.04 -20.28
CA GLU A 340 21.23 -3.56 -20.59
C GLU A 340 21.31 -2.05 -20.80
N LYS A 341 20.20 -1.38 -21.12
CA LYS A 341 20.12 0.07 -21.27
C LYS A 341 19.82 0.79 -19.94
N ILE A 342 19.43 0.04 -18.91
CA ILE A 342 18.97 0.59 -17.63
C ILE A 342 20.13 0.74 -16.66
N SER A 343 20.99 -0.27 -16.56
CA SER A 343 22.15 -0.27 -15.66
C SER A 343 23.15 -1.35 -16.06
N ASP A 344 24.31 -1.36 -15.42
CA ASP A 344 25.40 -2.28 -15.73
C ASP A 344 25.11 -3.74 -15.29
N PRO A 345 25.87 -4.73 -15.80
CA PRO A 345 25.70 -6.14 -15.41
C PRO A 345 25.89 -6.42 -13.91
N ALA A 346 26.67 -5.62 -13.19
CA ALA A 346 26.91 -5.80 -11.76
C ALA A 346 25.67 -5.42 -10.95
N PHE A 347 24.96 -4.36 -11.33
CA PHE A 347 23.67 -3.97 -10.75
C PHE A 347 22.56 -4.92 -11.13
N LEU A 348 22.47 -5.29 -12.41
CA LEU A 348 21.48 -6.27 -12.87
C LEU A 348 21.58 -7.60 -12.12
N ARG A 349 22.77 -8.00 -11.65
CA ARG A 349 22.95 -9.19 -10.81
C ARG A 349 22.22 -9.09 -9.47
N ARG A 350 22.05 -7.89 -8.91
CA ARG A 350 21.37 -7.65 -7.63
C ARG A 350 19.84 -7.67 -7.77
N LEU A 351 19.30 -7.37 -8.96
CA LEU A 351 17.87 -7.40 -9.27
C LEU A 351 17.29 -8.83 -9.43
N GLY A 352 17.79 -9.79 -8.64
CA GLY A 352 17.23 -11.14 -8.46
C GLY A 352 16.68 -11.80 -9.73
N TYR A 353 15.37 -11.65 -9.93
CA TYR A 353 14.60 -12.27 -11.00
C TYR A 353 14.26 -11.27 -12.11
N LYS A 354 14.52 -11.66 -13.35
CA LYS A 354 14.20 -10.87 -14.55
C LYS A 354 13.13 -11.59 -15.35
N ILE A 355 11.98 -10.98 -15.51
CA ILE A 355 10.81 -11.58 -16.15
C ILE A 355 10.46 -10.76 -17.38
N GLN A 356 10.67 -11.37 -18.54
CA GLN A 356 10.31 -10.76 -19.81
C GLN A 356 8.81 -10.95 -20.07
N PHE A 357 8.12 -9.86 -20.35
CA PHE A 357 6.77 -9.87 -20.87
C PHE A 357 6.80 -9.79 -22.38
N GLN A 358 6.11 -10.72 -23.01
CA GLN A 358 5.99 -10.82 -24.46
C GLN A 358 4.54 -10.59 -24.87
N PRO A 359 4.26 -10.30 -26.15
CA PRO A 359 2.91 -10.34 -26.69
C PRO A 359 2.22 -11.67 -26.36
N LEU A 360 0.89 -11.63 -26.22
CA LEU A 360 0.10 -12.82 -25.92
C LEU A 360 0.16 -13.83 -27.07
N PRO A 361 0.01 -15.14 -26.78
CA PRO A 361 -0.31 -16.10 -27.82
C PRO A 361 -1.69 -15.79 -28.41
N GLN A 362 -1.88 -16.09 -29.69
CA GLN A 362 -3.10 -15.77 -30.44
C GLN A 362 -4.39 -16.23 -29.73
N GLU A 363 -4.40 -17.45 -29.18
CA GLU A 363 -5.54 -18.01 -28.45
C GLU A 363 -5.95 -17.15 -27.24
N SER A 364 -4.97 -16.77 -26.41
CA SER A 364 -5.21 -15.88 -25.27
C SER A 364 -5.61 -14.47 -25.70
N TYR A 365 -5.15 -14.00 -26.86
CA TYR A 365 -5.52 -12.70 -27.39
C TYR A 365 -6.98 -12.66 -27.85
N ILE A 366 -7.45 -13.71 -28.53
CA ILE A 366 -8.86 -13.87 -28.93
C ILE A 366 -9.76 -13.93 -27.68
N GLU A 367 -9.36 -14.71 -26.68
CA GLU A 367 -10.09 -14.78 -25.41
C GLU A 367 -10.19 -13.39 -24.74
N LEU A 368 -9.13 -12.59 -24.80
CA LEU A 368 -9.14 -11.23 -24.27
C LEU A 368 -10.15 -10.33 -25.00
N TRP A 369 -10.20 -10.38 -26.33
CA TRP A 369 -11.19 -9.64 -27.12
C TRP A 369 -12.62 -10.00 -26.71
N GLN A 370 -12.91 -11.30 -26.57
CA GLN A 370 -14.23 -11.77 -26.14
C GLN A 370 -14.59 -11.26 -24.73
N ARG A 371 -13.65 -11.37 -23.77
CA ARG A 371 -13.85 -10.88 -22.40
C ARG A 371 -14.10 -9.38 -22.35
N VAL A 372 -13.30 -8.58 -23.07
CA VAL A 372 -13.42 -7.12 -23.08
C VAL A 372 -14.72 -6.68 -23.76
N SER A 373 -15.07 -7.26 -24.91
CA SER A 373 -16.33 -6.95 -25.61
C SER A 373 -17.54 -7.25 -24.73
N LYS A 374 -17.55 -8.42 -24.06
CA LYS A 374 -18.60 -8.79 -23.11
C LYS A 374 -18.69 -7.80 -21.94
N SER A 375 -17.56 -7.36 -21.37
CA SER A 375 -17.55 -6.39 -20.27
C SER A 375 -18.13 -5.02 -20.66
N ARG A 376 -18.13 -4.69 -21.96
CA ARG A 376 -18.69 -3.45 -22.51
C ARG A 376 -20.07 -3.66 -23.15
N SER A 377 -20.68 -4.83 -22.99
CA SER A 377 -21.97 -5.19 -23.59
C SER A 377 -22.01 -5.06 -25.11
N LEU A 378 -20.89 -5.36 -25.79
CA LEU A 378 -20.78 -5.35 -27.25
C LEU A 378 -20.80 -6.78 -27.79
N ALA A 379 -21.63 -7.03 -28.81
CA ALA A 379 -21.61 -8.30 -29.53
C ALA A 379 -20.39 -8.37 -30.46
N ILE A 380 -19.73 -9.54 -30.49
CA ILE A 380 -18.58 -9.81 -31.35
C ILE A 380 -18.80 -11.14 -32.07
N ASN A 381 -18.37 -11.23 -33.33
CA ASN A 381 -18.44 -12.43 -34.15
C ASN A 381 -17.03 -12.81 -34.67
N ASP A 382 -16.92 -14.00 -35.28
CA ASP A 382 -15.65 -14.51 -35.78
C ASP A 382 -15.07 -13.64 -36.91
N ALA A 383 -15.91 -13.01 -37.73
CA ALA A 383 -15.46 -12.12 -38.80
C ALA A 383 -14.68 -10.89 -38.27
N VAL A 384 -15.10 -10.34 -37.13
CA VAL A 384 -14.37 -9.25 -36.45
C VAL A 384 -13.03 -9.76 -35.94
N LEU A 385 -12.99 -10.95 -35.33
CA LEU A 385 -11.75 -11.54 -34.81
C LEU A 385 -10.75 -11.79 -35.95
N ASP A 386 -11.19 -12.33 -37.07
CA ASP A 386 -10.35 -12.53 -38.25
C ASP A 386 -9.83 -11.20 -38.81
N ALA A 387 -10.67 -10.16 -38.85
CA ALA A 387 -10.25 -8.82 -39.27
C ALA A 387 -9.15 -8.26 -38.36
N VAL A 388 -9.30 -8.37 -37.03
CA VAL A 388 -8.28 -7.97 -36.05
C VAL A 388 -6.96 -8.72 -36.31
N LEU A 389 -7.00 -10.05 -36.45
CA LEU A 389 -5.80 -10.85 -36.67
C LEU A 389 -5.08 -10.48 -37.98
N ASN A 390 -5.84 -10.18 -39.03
CA ASN A 390 -5.30 -9.70 -40.30
C ASN A 390 -4.63 -8.34 -40.15
N LEU A 391 -5.21 -7.40 -39.39
CA LEU A 391 -4.59 -6.09 -39.12
C LEU A 391 -3.24 -6.25 -38.41
N HIS A 392 -3.17 -7.09 -37.38
CA HIS A 392 -1.91 -7.42 -36.70
C HIS A 392 -0.85 -7.96 -37.65
N LYS A 393 -1.23 -8.86 -38.55
CA LYS A 393 -0.33 -9.46 -39.54
C LYS A 393 0.14 -8.44 -40.58
N ASN A 394 -0.77 -7.61 -41.09
CA ASN A 394 -0.49 -6.62 -42.13
C ASN A 394 0.43 -5.50 -41.64
N HIS A 395 0.26 -5.08 -40.38
CA HIS A 395 1.06 -4.02 -39.77
C HIS A 395 2.25 -4.53 -38.94
N ASN A 396 2.45 -5.85 -38.86
CA ASN A 396 3.51 -6.49 -38.07
C ASN A 396 3.52 -6.06 -36.58
N ILE A 397 2.34 -5.98 -35.98
CA ILE A 397 2.16 -5.57 -34.58
C ILE A 397 1.86 -6.79 -33.72
N GLY A 398 2.56 -6.94 -32.60
CA GLY A 398 2.34 -8.03 -31.64
C GLY A 398 0.96 -7.97 -30.97
N TYR A 399 0.49 -9.11 -30.46
CA TYR A 399 -0.75 -9.26 -29.70
C TYR A 399 -0.64 -8.69 -28.28
N PHE A 400 -0.53 -7.36 -28.15
CA PHE A 400 -0.38 -6.70 -26.86
C PHE A 400 -1.72 -6.61 -26.10
N PRO A 401 -1.78 -6.98 -24.81
CA PRO A 401 -3.01 -7.01 -24.03
C PRO A 401 -3.67 -5.65 -23.79
N CYS A 402 -2.97 -4.52 -24.00
CA CYS A 402 -3.60 -3.20 -23.95
C CYS A 402 -4.55 -2.94 -25.13
N LEU A 403 -4.21 -3.47 -26.32
CA LEU A 403 -4.87 -3.12 -27.58
C LEU A 403 -6.38 -3.42 -27.60
N PRO A 404 -6.87 -4.59 -27.13
CA PRO A 404 -8.31 -4.86 -27.17
C PRO A 404 -9.11 -3.83 -26.36
N LYS A 405 -8.60 -3.40 -25.20
CA LYS A 405 -9.28 -2.40 -24.37
C LYS A 405 -9.40 -1.06 -25.08
N ASP A 406 -8.33 -0.65 -25.76
CA ASP A 406 -8.24 0.65 -26.42
C ASP A 406 -9.07 0.64 -27.72
N LEU A 407 -8.88 -0.36 -28.58
CA LEU A 407 -9.60 -0.51 -29.84
C LEU A 407 -11.10 -0.69 -29.64
N ILE A 408 -11.54 -1.56 -28.73
CA ILE A 408 -12.97 -1.71 -28.39
C ILE A 408 -13.50 -0.41 -27.77
N GLY A 409 -12.65 0.36 -27.08
CA GLY A 409 -12.99 1.70 -26.60
C GLY A 409 -13.36 2.64 -27.72
N ILE A 410 -12.49 2.78 -28.71
CA ILE A 410 -12.73 3.63 -29.88
C ILE A 410 -13.96 3.13 -30.66
N CYS A 411 -14.09 1.82 -30.88
CA CYS A 411 -15.28 1.24 -31.52
C CYS A 411 -16.58 1.63 -30.79
N ARG A 412 -16.59 1.55 -29.45
CA ARG A 412 -17.75 1.93 -28.64
C ARG A 412 -18.08 3.41 -28.81
N ASP A 413 -17.06 4.28 -28.79
CA ASP A 413 -17.25 5.72 -28.90
C ASP A 413 -17.87 6.08 -30.26
N ILE A 414 -17.45 5.41 -31.34
CA ILE A 414 -18.05 5.53 -32.67
C ILE A 414 -19.51 5.03 -32.67
N ILE A 415 -19.80 3.84 -32.13
CA ILE A 415 -21.17 3.30 -32.06
C ILE A 415 -22.12 4.26 -31.35
N VAL A 416 -21.66 4.82 -30.22
CA VAL A 416 -22.46 5.77 -29.41
C VAL A 416 -22.69 7.07 -30.18
N PHE A 417 -21.66 7.59 -30.85
CA PHE A 417 -21.76 8.81 -31.65
C PHE A 417 -22.73 8.64 -32.83
N GLU A 418 -22.65 7.51 -33.53
CA GLU A 418 -23.49 7.17 -34.69
C GLU A 418 -24.88 6.63 -34.29
N ALA A 419 -25.20 6.56 -33.00
CA ALA A 419 -26.45 6.00 -32.47
C ALA A 419 -26.81 4.61 -33.05
N SER A 420 -25.79 3.77 -33.26
CA SER A 420 -25.91 2.47 -33.90
C SER A 420 -26.12 1.32 -32.89
N GLU A 421 -26.46 0.13 -33.38
CA GLU A 421 -26.57 -1.05 -32.53
C GLU A 421 -25.22 -1.42 -31.88
N PRO A 422 -25.21 -1.96 -30.65
CA PRO A 422 -23.99 -2.29 -29.89
C PRO A 422 -23.30 -3.58 -30.41
N VAL A 423 -22.94 -3.58 -31.69
CA VAL A 423 -22.33 -4.71 -32.40
C VAL A 423 -21.00 -4.26 -33.01
N LEU A 424 -19.93 -5.01 -32.76
CA LEU A 424 -18.65 -4.80 -33.43
C LEU A 424 -18.73 -5.32 -34.87
N THR A 425 -18.24 -4.53 -35.81
CA THR A 425 -18.11 -4.91 -37.23
C THR A 425 -16.66 -4.80 -37.69
N PRO A 426 -16.25 -5.54 -38.73
CA PRO A 426 -14.89 -5.46 -39.27
C PRO A 426 -14.48 -4.03 -39.67
N ASP A 427 -15.40 -3.28 -40.30
CA ASP A 427 -15.17 -1.89 -40.73
C ASP A 427 -14.91 -0.97 -39.53
N LEU A 428 -15.65 -1.16 -38.45
CA LEU A 428 -15.50 -0.38 -37.23
C LEU A 428 -14.14 -0.61 -36.57
N VAL A 429 -13.68 -1.87 -36.53
CA VAL A 429 -12.35 -2.21 -36.01
C VAL A 429 -11.25 -1.64 -36.88
N GLN A 430 -11.41 -1.66 -38.21
CA GLN A 430 -10.45 -1.04 -39.11
C GLN A 430 -10.37 0.48 -38.86
N GLN A 431 -11.51 1.17 -38.75
CA GLN A 431 -11.53 2.59 -38.41
C GLN A 431 -10.86 2.86 -37.05
N ALA A 432 -11.16 2.05 -36.03
CA ALA A 432 -10.55 2.17 -34.71
C ALA A 432 -9.03 1.97 -34.76
N TRP A 433 -8.54 1.05 -35.59
CA TRP A 433 -7.13 0.80 -35.80
C TRP A 433 -6.42 2.00 -36.45
N GLU A 434 -7.00 2.58 -37.50
CA GLU A 434 -6.49 3.76 -38.21
C GLU A 434 -6.47 5.01 -37.31
N VAL A 435 -7.40 5.12 -36.36
CA VAL A 435 -7.44 6.21 -35.37
C VAL A 435 -6.41 5.99 -34.26
N TYR A 436 -6.22 4.75 -33.81
CA TYR A 436 -5.34 4.43 -32.68
C TYR A 436 -3.85 4.53 -33.07
N PHE A 437 -3.48 3.99 -34.24
CA PHE A 437 -2.11 4.05 -34.73
C PHE A 437 -1.92 5.32 -35.57
N THR A 438 -0.88 6.11 -35.27
CA THR A 438 -0.52 7.25 -36.13
C THR A 438 -0.11 6.77 -37.53
N ALA A 439 -0.04 7.67 -38.52
CA ALA A 439 0.31 7.35 -39.91
C ALA A 439 1.63 6.56 -40.07
N ASP A 440 2.51 6.58 -39.07
CA ASP A 440 3.78 5.86 -39.04
C ASP A 440 3.66 4.41 -38.48
N GLY A 441 2.44 3.95 -38.16
CA GLY A 441 2.16 2.60 -37.64
C GLY A 441 2.56 2.36 -36.18
N ASN A 442 3.18 3.35 -35.53
CA ASN A 442 3.60 3.29 -34.14
C ASN A 442 2.71 4.21 -33.31
N GLY A 443 1.81 3.67 -32.50
CA GLY A 443 0.93 4.41 -31.58
C GLY A 443 1.70 5.16 -30.48
N GLY A 444 2.45 6.20 -30.84
CA GLY A 444 3.16 7.10 -29.93
C GLY A 444 4.43 6.54 -29.26
N GLY A 445 4.87 5.32 -29.58
CA GLY A 445 5.96 4.63 -28.87
C GLY A 445 7.40 5.06 -29.21
N ALA A 446 7.58 5.92 -30.21
CA ALA A 446 8.89 6.46 -30.59
C ALA A 446 8.86 8.00 -30.59
N ARG A 447 9.03 8.57 -29.40
CA ARG A 447 9.58 9.92 -29.22
C ARG A 447 10.59 9.89 -28.09
#